data_AF-A0A3A4QL53-F1
#
_entry.id   AF-A0A3A4QL53-F1
#
_cell.length_a   1.000
_cell.length_b   1.000
_cell.length_c   1.000
_cell.angle_alpha   90.00
_cell.angle_beta   90.00
_cell.angle_gamma   90.00
#
_symmetry.space_group_name_H-M   'P 1'
#
loop_
_entity.id
_entity.type
_entity.pdbx_description
1 polymer ?
#
loop_
_entity_poly.entity_id
_entity_poly.type
_entity_poly.pdbx_seq_one_letter_code
_entity_poly.pdbx_strand_id
1 'polypeptide(L)'
;MLEVNMVTITIKNIPEEIYERIKTQAKVNHRSINGEILSILEQAISIPPIDVEETLKRAKKIRELTAHYVITADEIEKFINEGRE
;
A
#
# COMPACT_ATOMS: atom_id res chain seq x y z
N MET A 1 14.39 14.62 -27.88
CA MET A 1 13.31 15.09 -26.99
C MET A 1 12.29 13.97 -26.91
N LEU A 2 12.11 13.35 -25.75
CA LEU A 2 10.99 12.44 -25.55
C LEU A 2 9.73 13.30 -25.45
N GLU A 3 8.77 13.10 -26.36
CA GLU A 3 7.45 13.70 -26.24
C GLU A 3 6.78 13.19 -24.97
N VAL A 4 6.52 14.10 -24.04
CA VAL A 4 5.62 13.82 -22.92
C VAL A 4 4.21 13.85 -23.49
N ASN A 5 3.69 12.67 -23.83
CA ASN A 5 2.31 12.55 -24.31
C ASN A 5 1.35 12.81 -23.13
N MET A 6 0.75 14.00 -23.09
CA MET A 6 -0.24 14.34 -22.06
C MET A 6 -1.57 13.68 -22.38
N VAL A 7 -1.85 12.56 -21.71
CA VAL A 7 -3.14 11.88 -21.77
C VAL A 7 -4.09 12.52 -20.75
N THR A 8 -5.27 12.95 -21.21
CA THR A 8 -6.32 13.51 -20.34
C THR A 8 -7.48 12.53 -20.24
N ILE A 9 -7.95 12.29 -19.02
CA ILE A 9 -9.13 11.45 -18.75
C ILE A 9 -10.21 12.33 -18.11
N THR A 10 -11.44 12.24 -18.61
CA THR A 10 -12.60 12.90 -18.02
C THR A 10 -13.56 11.85 -17.48
N ILE A 11 -13.88 11.94 -16.20
CA ILE A 11 -14.85 11.06 -15.53
C ILE A 11 -16.15 11.85 -15.37
N LYS A 12 -17.23 11.37 -15.98
CA LYS A 12 -18.56 11.99 -15.88
C LYS A 12 -19.44 11.24 -14.89
N ASN A 13 -20.42 11.94 -14.31
CA ASN A 13 -21.44 11.36 -13.43
C ASN A 13 -20.85 10.64 -12.19
N ILE A 14 -19.83 11.21 -11.56
CA ILE A 14 -19.33 10.69 -10.28
C ILE A 14 -20.42 10.88 -9.22
N PRO A 15 -20.84 9.83 -8.49
CA PRO A 15 -21.76 9.98 -7.38
C PRO A 15 -21.18 10.92 -6.32
N GLU A 16 -22.00 11.80 -5.77
CA GLU A 16 -21.56 12.84 -4.82
C GLU A 16 -20.79 12.26 -3.63
N GLU A 17 -21.27 11.13 -3.09
CA GLU A 17 -20.62 10.42 -1.99
C GLU A 17 -19.18 9.99 -2.31
N ILE A 18 -18.91 9.60 -3.56
CA ILE A 18 -17.59 9.17 -4.01
C ILE A 18 -16.68 10.39 -4.16
N TYR A 19 -17.19 11.46 -4.74
CA TYR A 19 -16.44 12.71 -4.88
C TYR A 19 -16.00 13.27 -3.52
N GLU A 20 -16.91 13.33 -2.55
CA GLU A 20 -16.59 13.83 -1.20
C GLU A 20 -15.59 12.92 -0.45
N ARG A 21 -15.66 11.60 -0.65
CA ARG A 21 -14.63 10.67 -0.14
C ARG A 21 -13.26 10.92 -0.75
N ILE A 22 -13.18 11.16 -2.06
CA ILE A 22 -11.91 11.47 -2.75
C ILE A 22 -11.34 12.80 -2.24
N LYS A 23 -12.18 13.83 -2.12
CA LYS A 23 -11.79 15.15 -1.64
C LYS A 23 -11.27 15.11 -0.19
N THR A 24 -11.91 14.30 0.66
CA THR A 24 -11.46 14.08 2.04
C THR A 24 -10.09 13.40 2.07
N GLN A 25 -9.91 12.33 1.30
CA GLN A 25 -8.62 11.63 1.20
C GLN A 25 -7.52 12.53 0.65
N ALA A 26 -7.80 13.30 -0.41
CA ALA A 26 -6.85 14.25 -0.99
C ALA A 26 -6.37 15.27 0.05
N LYS A 27 -7.29 15.79 0.90
CA LYS A 27 -6.94 16.72 1.98
C LYS A 27 -6.03 16.06 3.03
N VAL A 28 -6.35 14.84 3.45
CA VAL A 28 -5.54 14.07 4.42
C VAL A 28 -4.15 13.77 3.86
N ASN A 29 -4.06 13.43 2.58
CA ASN A 29 -2.82 13.08 1.90
C ASN A 29 -2.04 14.31 1.40
N HIS A 30 -2.51 15.53 1.66
CA HIS A 30 -1.94 16.79 1.18
C HIS A 30 -1.74 16.84 -0.35
N ARG A 31 -2.69 16.28 -1.10
CA ARG A 31 -2.68 16.21 -2.57
C ARG A 31 -3.84 17.00 -3.16
N SER A 32 -3.66 17.41 -4.42
CA SER A 32 -4.80 17.87 -5.23
C SER A 32 -5.73 16.70 -5.55
N ILE A 33 -6.99 16.99 -5.90
CA ILE A 33 -7.95 15.95 -6.31
C ILE A 33 -7.41 15.16 -7.51
N ASN A 34 -6.78 15.83 -8.48
CA ASN A 34 -6.17 15.16 -9.63
C ASN A 34 -5.02 14.23 -9.19
N GLY A 35 -4.15 14.69 -8.30
CA GLY A 35 -3.06 13.86 -7.76
C GLY A 35 -3.57 12.66 -6.97
N GLU A 36 -4.69 12.81 -6.25
CA GLU A 36 -5.32 11.71 -5.53
C GLU A 36 -5.95 10.69 -6.48
N ILE A 37 -6.65 11.15 -7.54
CA ILE A 37 -7.21 10.26 -8.57
C ILE A 37 -6.09 9.47 -9.25
N LEU A 38 -4.97 10.13 -9.59
CA LEU A 38 -3.79 9.45 -10.15
C LEU A 38 -3.25 8.40 -9.18
N SER A 39 -3.09 8.73 -7.90
CA SER A 39 -2.62 7.78 -6.89
C SER A 39 -3.55 6.58 -6.73
N ILE A 40 -4.88 6.79 -6.76
CA ILE A 40 -5.87 5.70 -6.68
C ILE A 40 -5.78 4.82 -7.92
N LEU A 41 -5.66 5.41 -9.11
CA LEU A 41 -5.51 4.68 -10.37
C LEU A 41 -4.22 3.87 -10.38
N GLU A 42 -3.09 4.49 -10.01
CA GLU A 42 -1.80 3.82 -9.87
C GLU A 42 -1.91 2.63 -8.92
N GLN A 43 -2.53 2.79 -7.74
CA GLN A 43 -2.70 1.69 -6.81
C GLN A 43 -3.60 0.59 -7.35
N ALA A 44 -4.70 0.94 -8.04
CA ALA A 44 -5.63 -0.02 -8.62
C ALA A 44 -4.99 -0.86 -9.73
N ILE A 45 -4.11 -0.27 -10.55
CA ILE A 45 -3.42 -0.96 -11.64
C ILE A 45 -2.10 -1.61 -11.21
N SER A 46 -1.47 -1.12 -10.13
CA SER A 46 -0.18 -1.61 -9.63
C SER A 46 -0.32 -2.81 -8.69
N ILE A 47 -1.53 -3.33 -8.48
CA ILE A 47 -1.70 -4.66 -7.89
C ILE A 47 -1.53 -5.66 -9.04
N PRO A 48 -0.32 -6.24 -9.28
CA PRO A 48 -0.25 -7.41 -10.11
C PRO A 48 -1.19 -8.47 -9.52
N PRO A 49 -1.83 -9.32 -10.34
CA PRO A 49 -2.49 -10.50 -9.79
C PRO A 49 -1.51 -11.17 -8.83
N ILE A 50 -1.92 -11.34 -7.58
CA ILE A 50 -1.07 -11.95 -6.56
C ILE A 50 -0.66 -13.30 -7.12
N ASP A 51 0.62 -13.44 -7.49
CA ASP A 51 1.18 -14.73 -7.79
C ASP A 51 1.26 -15.46 -6.45
N VAL A 52 0.25 -16.28 -6.20
CA VAL A 52 0.11 -17.07 -4.97
C VAL A 52 1.35 -17.94 -4.78
N GLU A 53 1.93 -18.46 -5.85
CA GLU A 53 3.11 -19.31 -5.78
C GLU A 53 4.37 -18.51 -5.40
N GLU A 54 4.57 -17.34 -6.01
CA GLU A 54 5.68 -16.44 -5.65
C GLU A 54 5.54 -15.94 -4.21
N THR A 55 4.32 -15.59 -3.80
CA THR A 55 4.02 -15.15 -2.43
C THR A 55 4.33 -16.26 -1.42
N LEU A 56 3.92 -17.50 -1.71
CA LEU A 56 4.24 -18.66 -0.87
C LEU A 56 5.74 -18.96 -0.85
N LYS A 57 6.45 -18.85 -1.98
CA LYS A 57 7.92 -19.02 -2.04
C LYS A 57 8.62 -17.99 -1.17
N ARG A 58 8.23 -16.72 -1.25
CA ARG A 58 8.79 -15.65 -0.42
C ARG A 58 8.52 -15.86 1.07
N ALA A 59 7.29 -16.23 1.43
CA ALA A 59 6.92 -16.52 2.81
C ALA A 59 7.73 -17.70 3.39
N LYS A 60 7.93 -18.77 2.61
CA LYS A 60 8.79 -19.90 3.01
C LYS A 60 10.23 -19.46 3.24
N LYS A 61 10.82 -18.69 2.32
CA LYS A 61 12.19 -18.19 2.44
C LYS A 61 12.38 -17.33 3.69
N ILE A 62 11.43 -16.44 4.00
CA ILE A 62 11.48 -15.64 5.24
C ILE A 62 11.40 -16.54 6.47
N ARG A 63 10.52 -17.55 6.45
CA ARG A 63 10.37 -18.49 7.57
C ARG A 63 11.63 -19.32 7.79
N GLU A 64 12.36 -19.68 6.74
CA GLU A 64 13.66 -20.38 6.85
C GLU A 64 14.71 -19.52 7.58
N LEU A 65 14.73 -18.21 7.33
CA LEU A 65 15.67 -17.29 7.99
C LEU A 65 15.49 -17.25 9.52
N THR A 66 14.26 -17.43 9.99
CA THR A 66 13.92 -17.40 11.43
C THR A 66 13.62 -18.79 12.00
N ALA A 67 13.69 -19.85 11.20
CA ALA A 67 13.32 -21.22 11.61
C ALA A 67 14.14 -21.76 12.80
N HIS A 68 15.34 -21.23 13.00
CA HIS A 68 16.27 -21.68 14.04
C HIS A 68 16.15 -20.89 15.35
N TYR A 69 15.32 -19.85 15.39
CA TYR A 69 15.12 -19.04 16.58
C TYR A 69 13.62 -18.78 16.79
N VAL A 70 13.02 -19.60 17.65
CA VAL A 70 11.62 -19.46 18.05
C VAL A 70 11.58 -18.49 19.23
N ILE A 71 10.99 -17.32 19.00
CA ILE A 71 10.81 -16.32 20.05
C ILE A 71 9.66 -16.77 20.95
N THR A 72 9.94 -16.91 22.24
CA THR A 72 8.94 -17.23 23.27
C THR A 72 8.13 -15.99 23.67
N ALA A 73 6.97 -16.19 24.29
CA ALA A 73 6.15 -15.09 24.79
C ALA A 73 6.91 -14.21 25.80
N ASP A 74 7.68 -14.84 26.70
CA ASP A 74 8.48 -14.15 27.71
C ASP A 74 9.59 -13.29 27.08
N GLU A 75 10.22 -13.77 25.99
CA GLU A 75 11.19 -12.98 25.23
C GLU A 75 10.55 -11.79 24.52
N ILE A 76 9.34 -11.95 23.96
CA ILE A 76 8.58 -10.84 23.37
C ILE A 76 8.28 -9.78 24.44
N GLU A 77 7.81 -10.20 25.62
CA GLU A 77 7.52 -9.29 26.73
C GLU A 77 8.78 -8.54 27.18
N LYS A 78 9.90 -9.24 27.29
CA LYS A 78 11.21 -8.64 27.58
C LYS A 78 11.59 -7.59 26.54
N PHE A 79 11.52 -7.90 25.24
CA PHE A 79 11.87 -6.94 24.17
C PHE A 79 10.95 -5.71 24.15
N ILE A 80 9.66 -5.88 24.46
CA ILE A 80 8.72 -4.76 24.59
C ILE A 80 9.11 -3.84 25.75
N ASN A 81 9.53 -4.41 26.89
CA ASN A 81 9.93 -3.64 28.07
C ASN A 81 11.27 -2.92 27.85
N GLU A 82 12.25 -3.58 27.21
CA GLU A 82 13.55 -2.99 26.87
C GLU A 82 13.43 -1.79 25.92
N GLY A 83 12.43 -1.75 25.03
CA GLY A 83 12.19 -0.62 24.14
C GLY A 83 11.44 0.57 24.76
N ARG A 84 11.01 0.45 26.03
CA ARG A 84 10.28 1.51 26.77
C ARG A 84 11.16 2.28 27.76
N GLU A 85 12.35 1.76 28.05
CA GLU A 85 13.42 2.47 28.79
C GLU A 85 14.26 3.35 27.85
#